data_AF-A0A6J4QZZ7-F1
#
_entry.id   AF-A0A6J4QZZ7-F1
#
_cell.length_a   1.000
_cell.length_b   1.000
_cell.length_c   1.000
_cell.angle_alpha   90.00
_cell.angle_beta   90.00
_cell.angle_gamma   90.00
#
_symmetry.space_group_name_H-M   'P 1'
#
loop_
_entity.id
_entity.type
_entity.pdbx_description
1 polymer ?
#
loop_
_entity_poly.entity_id
_entity_poly.type
_entity_poly.pdbx_seq_one_letter_code
_entity_poly.pdbx_strand_id
1 'polypeptide(L)'
;MSNADLANERAFAEVRRLCLVGLDPTTLRQRVTERMRRAVSFEAYAAFTMDPANGLITHALQTIGDESGLRVFLEHVFFEDNVLEFDWMARNRLQAGLLSEATKGKLEQAPRYRELVGPEGYGYELRGAFSTGTQLWGGLALWREKGRPDFAARQVAFMRRVAPHIAAGLRAATLQQELHNDQDSEDDATGVLVLDQWGTVVQHNPAVERRLRELGNLGGRWREGESLPAPIWTVLGALKRALKPETDRDLNGSPYLRVRGRSGRWLTLQASRTEPTHMRPAESMVIIAPAGPKEVLHITASGYGLSPREQEVVDLVVRGASTRRISQALYISENTVKDHLKNIFGKVGVRDRRTLVKQLYLDTILP
;
A
#
# COMPACT_ATOMS: atom_id res chain seq x y z
N MET A 1 2.54 -31.61 22.25
CA MET A 1 2.84 -30.21 21.85
C MET A 1 3.67 -29.58 22.95
N SER A 2 4.77 -28.91 22.60
CA SER A 2 5.56 -28.16 23.58
C SER A 2 4.81 -26.89 24.02
N ASN A 3 5.20 -26.28 25.14
CA ASN A 3 4.67 -24.96 25.56
C ASN A 3 4.88 -23.87 24.48
N ALA A 4 5.97 -23.97 23.71
CA ALA A 4 6.23 -23.07 22.59
C ALA A 4 5.25 -23.27 21.43
N ASP A 5 4.83 -24.52 21.15
CA ASP A 5 3.85 -24.81 20.11
C ASP A 5 2.46 -24.29 20.50
N LEU A 6 2.06 -24.45 21.77
CA LEU A 6 0.81 -23.91 22.30
C LEU A 6 0.78 -22.36 22.22
N ALA A 7 1.88 -21.71 22.56
CA ALA A 7 2.01 -20.25 22.43
C ALA A 7 1.91 -19.79 20.97
N ASN A 8 2.53 -20.51 20.03
CA ASN A 8 2.44 -20.24 18.59
C ASN A 8 1.01 -20.42 18.06
N GLU A 9 0.32 -21.49 18.42
CA GLU A 9 -1.07 -21.72 17.99
C GLU A 9 -2.01 -20.64 18.53
N ARG A 10 -1.82 -20.24 19.80
CA ARG A 10 -2.59 -19.14 20.39
C ARG A 10 -2.33 -17.82 19.68
N ALA A 11 -1.06 -17.49 19.40
CA ALA A 11 -0.69 -16.28 18.66
C ALA A 11 -1.30 -16.29 17.25
N PHE A 12 -1.26 -17.42 16.56
CA PHE A 12 -1.88 -17.58 15.24
C PHE A 12 -3.39 -17.34 15.30
N ALA A 13 -4.10 -17.97 16.24
CA ALA A 13 -5.54 -17.80 16.40
C ALA A 13 -5.91 -16.34 16.72
N GLU A 14 -5.14 -15.66 17.57
CA GLU A 14 -5.35 -14.25 17.90
C GLU A 14 -5.10 -13.32 16.70
N VAL A 15 -4.02 -13.53 15.93
CA VAL A 15 -3.75 -12.77 14.70
C VAL A 15 -4.86 -12.97 13.67
N ARG A 16 -5.28 -14.23 13.43
CA ARG A 16 -6.39 -14.53 12.51
C ARG A 16 -7.67 -13.84 12.95
N ARG A 17 -8.00 -13.86 14.24
CA ARG A 17 -9.18 -13.18 14.80
C ARG A 17 -9.11 -11.68 14.54
N LEU A 18 -7.97 -11.04 14.80
CA LEU A 18 -7.79 -9.60 14.56
C LEU A 18 -8.04 -9.21 13.09
N CYS A 19 -7.65 -10.07 12.15
CA CYS A 19 -7.86 -9.83 10.72
C CYS A 19 -9.33 -9.98 10.28
N LEU A 20 -10.22 -10.53 11.11
CA LEU A 20 -11.62 -10.78 10.78
C LEU A 20 -12.61 -9.83 11.46
N VAL A 21 -12.19 -9.08 12.48
CA VAL A 21 -13.08 -8.24 13.30
C VAL A 21 -13.34 -6.84 12.70
N GLY A 22 -12.80 -6.54 11.51
CA GLY A 22 -13.00 -5.24 10.85
C GLY A 22 -12.37 -4.09 11.62
N LEU A 23 -11.06 -4.14 11.87
CA LEU A 23 -10.30 -3.01 12.39
C LEU A 23 -9.86 -2.09 11.25
N ASP A 24 -9.73 -0.79 11.54
CA ASP A 24 -9.07 0.13 10.62
C ASP A 24 -7.62 -0.33 10.33
N PRO A 25 -7.02 0.07 9.19
CA PRO A 25 -5.71 -0.42 8.78
C PRO A 25 -4.58 -0.16 9.78
N THR A 26 -4.66 0.94 10.55
CA THR A 26 -3.63 1.32 11.51
C THR A 26 -3.72 0.48 12.76
N THR A 27 -4.91 0.39 13.37
CA THR A 27 -5.14 -0.46 14.54
C THR A 27 -4.90 -1.93 14.23
N LEU A 28 -5.28 -2.40 13.03
CA LEU A 28 -5.01 -3.77 12.59
C LEU A 28 -3.52 -4.07 12.61
N ARG A 29 -2.69 -3.24 11.95
CA ARG A 29 -1.22 -3.44 11.90
C ARG A 29 -0.60 -3.40 13.29
N GLN A 30 -0.96 -2.41 14.11
CA GLN A 30 -0.44 -2.30 15.49
C GLN A 30 -0.74 -3.57 16.31
N ARG A 31 -2.01 -3.99 16.35
CA ARG A 31 -2.43 -5.15 17.15
C ARG A 31 -1.89 -6.47 16.61
N VAL A 32 -1.83 -6.63 15.29
CA VAL A 32 -1.24 -7.82 14.66
C VAL A 32 0.24 -7.92 15.02
N THR A 33 1.03 -6.87 14.81
CA THR A 33 2.46 -6.88 15.11
C THR A 33 2.71 -7.17 16.58
N GLU A 34 1.95 -6.56 17.49
CA GLU A 34 2.05 -6.82 18.94
C GLU A 34 1.74 -8.28 19.29
N ARG A 35 0.73 -8.89 18.63
CA ARG A 35 0.43 -10.32 18.83
C ARG A 35 1.48 -11.24 18.23
N MET A 36 2.11 -10.85 17.13
CA MET A 36 3.19 -11.61 16.50
C MET A 36 4.44 -11.71 17.39
N ARG A 37 4.72 -10.70 18.25
CA ARG A 37 5.85 -10.72 19.20
C ARG A 37 5.91 -11.99 20.06
N ARG A 38 4.76 -12.60 20.35
CA ARG A 38 4.66 -13.83 21.16
C ARG A 38 5.20 -15.09 20.46
N ALA A 39 5.19 -15.11 19.13
CA ALA A 39 5.67 -16.23 18.32
C ALA A 39 7.01 -15.91 17.63
N VAL A 40 7.23 -14.64 17.29
CA VAL A 40 8.40 -14.14 16.60
C VAL A 40 9.01 -13.02 17.44
N SER A 41 10.16 -13.28 18.07
CA SER A 41 10.91 -12.24 18.79
C SER A 41 11.66 -11.36 17.78
N PHE A 42 11.48 -10.05 17.92
CA PHE A 42 12.13 -8.99 17.17
C PHE A 42 12.22 -7.73 18.04
N GLU A 43 13.23 -6.91 17.82
CA GLU A 43 13.47 -5.69 18.58
C GLU A 43 12.78 -4.49 17.92
N ALA A 44 12.84 -4.41 16.58
CA ALA A 44 12.15 -3.37 15.81
C ALA A 44 11.36 -3.93 14.63
N TYR A 45 10.42 -3.13 14.12
CA TYR A 45 9.65 -3.46 12.94
C TYR A 45 9.28 -2.23 12.11
N ALA A 46 8.92 -2.47 10.85
CA ALA A 46 8.21 -1.54 10.00
C ALA A 46 7.08 -2.28 9.26
N ALA A 47 5.86 -1.77 9.38
CA ALA A 47 4.66 -2.31 8.78
C ALA A 47 4.06 -1.29 7.81
N PHE A 48 3.72 -1.73 6.61
CA PHE A 48 3.28 -0.88 5.51
C PHE A 48 1.91 -1.29 5.01
N THR A 49 1.13 -0.31 4.57
CA THR A 49 0.00 -0.51 3.64
C THR A 49 0.44 -0.09 2.26
N MET A 50 -0.12 -0.70 1.23
CA MET A 50 0.25 -0.42 -0.16
C MET A 50 -0.97 -0.21 -1.04
N ASP A 51 -0.79 0.55 -2.12
CA ASP A 51 -1.79 0.67 -3.17
C ASP A 51 -1.75 -0.60 -4.02
N PRO A 52 -2.84 -1.39 -4.08
CA PRO A 52 -2.86 -2.67 -4.77
C PRO A 52 -2.69 -2.57 -6.30
N ALA A 53 -2.79 -1.38 -6.91
CA ALA A 53 -2.57 -1.22 -8.35
C ALA A 53 -1.09 -1.13 -8.74
N ASN A 54 -0.22 -0.62 -7.85
CA ASN A 54 1.18 -0.35 -8.19
C ASN A 54 2.18 -0.78 -7.10
N GLY A 55 1.71 -1.29 -5.96
CA GLY A 55 2.56 -1.76 -4.87
C GLY A 55 3.26 -0.66 -4.09
N LEU A 56 2.95 0.62 -4.35
CA LEU A 56 3.56 1.76 -3.65
C LEU A 56 3.05 1.82 -2.20
N ILE A 57 3.95 2.19 -1.28
CA ILE A 57 3.62 2.35 0.14
C ILE A 57 2.70 3.57 0.33
N THR A 58 1.57 3.34 1.01
CA THR A 58 0.57 4.38 1.31
C THR A 58 0.65 4.86 2.76
N HIS A 59 1.20 4.05 3.66
CA HIS A 59 1.44 4.43 5.06
C HIS A 59 2.48 3.50 5.66
N ALA A 60 3.38 4.05 6.48
CA ALA A 60 4.35 3.32 7.29
C ALA A 60 4.04 3.43 8.79
N LEU A 61 4.16 2.33 9.52
CA LEU A 61 4.17 2.28 10.98
C LEU A 61 5.48 1.59 11.38
N GLN A 62 6.38 2.30 12.06
CA GLN A 62 7.71 1.78 12.35
C GLN A 62 8.18 2.12 13.77
N THR A 63 9.13 1.33 14.26
CA THR A 63 9.87 1.59 15.51
C THR A 63 11.39 1.70 15.29
N ILE A 64 11.84 1.56 14.04
CA ILE A 64 13.24 1.72 13.65
C ILE A 64 13.50 3.14 13.16
N GLY A 65 14.67 3.69 13.50
CA GLY A 65 15.14 4.98 13.03
C GLY A 65 14.22 6.15 13.38
N ASP A 66 14.49 7.29 12.76
CA ASP A 66 13.70 8.51 12.86
C ASP A 66 12.90 8.77 11.55
N GLU A 67 12.26 9.94 11.46
CA GLU A 67 11.54 10.36 10.25
C GLU A 67 12.48 10.52 9.04
N SER A 68 13.74 10.92 9.28
CA SER A 68 14.77 11.07 8.26
C SER A 68 15.09 9.74 7.58
N GLY A 69 15.27 8.68 8.38
CA GLY A 69 15.50 7.32 7.86
C GLY A 69 14.32 6.79 7.04
N LEU A 70 13.07 7.05 7.47
CA LEU A 70 11.88 6.68 6.69
C LEU A 70 11.82 7.43 5.36
N ARG A 71 12.14 8.73 5.34
CA ARG A 71 12.20 9.50 4.11
C ARG A 71 13.21 8.91 3.14
N VAL A 72 14.45 8.65 3.59
CA VAL A 72 15.49 8.02 2.76
C VAL A 72 15.00 6.68 2.20
N PHE A 73 14.32 5.88 3.03
CA PHE A 73 13.72 4.63 2.58
C PHE A 73 12.70 4.83 1.46
N LEU A 74 11.70 5.67 1.68
CA LEU A 74 10.58 5.85 0.75
C LEU A 74 10.96 6.59 -0.53
N GLU A 75 11.96 7.46 -0.48
CA GLU A 75 12.37 8.28 -1.62
C GLU A 75 13.42 7.60 -2.51
N HIS A 76 14.25 6.71 -1.93
CA HIS A 76 15.39 6.10 -2.62
C HIS A 76 15.41 4.57 -2.47
N VAL A 77 15.68 4.08 -1.25
CA VAL A 77 16.00 2.66 -1.03
C VAL A 77 14.88 1.72 -1.48
N PHE A 78 13.61 2.08 -1.23
CA PHE A 78 12.45 1.29 -1.65
C PHE A 78 12.44 1.01 -3.16
N PHE A 79 13.01 1.92 -3.96
CA PHE A 79 13.05 1.86 -5.41
C PHE A 79 14.37 1.31 -5.97
N GLU A 80 15.41 1.16 -5.16
CA GLU A 80 16.74 0.71 -5.60
C GLU A 80 17.13 -0.66 -5.06
N ASP A 81 16.49 -1.09 -3.96
CA ASP A 81 16.68 -2.42 -3.41
C ASP A 81 16.22 -3.50 -4.39
N ASN A 82 17.00 -4.57 -4.46
CA ASN A 82 16.79 -5.70 -5.36
C ASN A 82 16.76 -7.05 -4.61
N VAL A 83 16.69 -7.02 -3.28
CA VAL A 83 16.66 -8.22 -2.44
C VAL A 83 15.35 -8.29 -1.67
N LEU A 84 14.53 -9.30 -1.96
CA LEU A 84 13.22 -9.50 -1.32
C LEU A 84 12.34 -8.23 -1.42
N GLU A 85 12.28 -7.61 -2.59
CA GLU A 85 11.31 -6.55 -2.89
C GLU A 85 9.88 -7.08 -2.71
N PHE A 86 8.98 -6.31 -2.09
CA PHE A 86 7.63 -6.81 -1.78
C PHE A 86 6.83 -7.21 -3.02
N ASP A 87 6.97 -6.46 -4.11
CA ASP A 87 6.34 -6.75 -5.40
C ASP A 87 6.91 -8.03 -6.03
N TRP A 88 8.24 -8.21 -6.00
CA TRP A 88 8.87 -9.47 -6.40
C TRP A 88 8.38 -10.65 -5.54
N MET A 89 8.31 -10.47 -4.21
CA MET A 89 7.80 -11.48 -3.28
C MET A 89 6.35 -11.86 -3.60
N ALA A 90 5.48 -10.89 -3.85
CA ALA A 90 4.08 -11.13 -4.21
C ALA A 90 3.95 -11.89 -5.54
N ARG A 91 4.67 -11.47 -6.60
CA ARG A 91 4.67 -12.14 -7.91
C ARG A 91 5.17 -13.58 -7.85
N ASN A 92 6.22 -13.83 -7.06
CA ASN A 92 6.80 -15.15 -6.88
C ASN A 92 6.10 -15.99 -5.79
N ARG A 93 4.98 -15.49 -5.23
CA ARG A 93 4.22 -16.15 -4.16
C ARG A 93 5.06 -16.47 -2.92
N LEU A 94 6.11 -15.69 -2.67
CA LEU A 94 6.95 -15.79 -1.48
C LEU A 94 6.37 -14.92 -0.36
N GLN A 95 5.63 -15.53 0.56
CA GLN A 95 4.97 -14.81 1.65
C GLN A 95 5.94 -14.29 2.72
N ALA A 96 7.06 -15.00 2.94
CA ALA A 96 8.08 -14.59 3.89
C ALA A 96 9.48 -15.12 3.52
N GLY A 97 10.50 -14.30 3.80
CA GLY A 97 11.90 -14.63 3.55
C GLY A 97 12.85 -13.94 4.53
N LEU A 98 14.02 -14.54 4.71
CA LEU A 98 15.12 -13.97 5.49
C LEU A 98 16.09 -13.24 4.58
N LEU A 99 16.55 -12.07 5.02
CA LEU A 99 17.57 -11.33 4.30
C LEU A 99 18.88 -12.13 4.21
N SER A 100 19.28 -12.79 5.29
CA SER A 100 20.48 -13.64 5.36
C SER A 100 20.45 -14.78 4.35
N GLU A 101 19.32 -15.46 4.17
CA GLU A 101 19.17 -16.51 3.16
C GLU A 101 19.24 -15.93 1.74
N ALA A 102 18.51 -14.83 1.49
CA ALA A 102 18.45 -14.19 0.18
C ALA A 102 19.81 -13.65 -0.29
N THR A 103 20.66 -13.22 0.64
CA THR A 103 22.01 -12.69 0.34
C THR A 103 23.13 -13.69 0.62
N LYS A 104 22.82 -14.94 1.02
CA LYS A 104 23.81 -15.96 1.42
C LYS A 104 24.77 -15.44 2.51
N GLY A 105 24.22 -14.70 3.49
CA GLY A 105 24.93 -14.12 4.62
C GLY A 105 25.58 -12.76 4.35
N LYS A 106 25.60 -12.28 3.10
CA LYS A 106 26.20 -10.99 2.70
C LYS A 106 25.14 -9.88 2.74
N LEU A 107 24.68 -9.55 3.94
CA LEU A 107 23.54 -8.65 4.17
C LEU A 107 23.70 -7.28 3.49
N GLU A 108 24.93 -6.78 3.38
CA GLU A 108 25.31 -5.54 2.70
C GLU A 108 25.02 -5.50 1.20
N GLN A 109 24.69 -6.65 0.58
CA GLN A 109 24.17 -6.69 -0.79
C GLN A 109 22.81 -6.01 -0.93
N ALA A 110 22.00 -5.97 0.13
CA ALA A 110 20.75 -5.23 0.14
C ALA A 110 21.00 -3.75 0.46
N PRO A 111 20.66 -2.80 -0.43
CA PRO A 111 20.82 -1.36 -0.19
C PRO A 111 20.21 -0.92 1.14
N ARG A 112 19.00 -1.39 1.48
CA ARG A 112 18.36 -1.07 2.76
C ARG A 112 19.18 -1.46 3.98
N TYR A 113 19.93 -2.55 3.90
CA TYR A 113 20.72 -3.01 5.03
C TYR A 113 21.96 -2.14 5.18
N ARG A 114 22.62 -1.84 4.07
CA ARG A 114 23.81 -1.00 4.04
C ARG A 114 23.53 0.43 4.51
N GLU A 115 22.41 1.00 4.08
CA GLU A 115 22.12 2.43 4.24
C GLU A 115 21.31 2.74 5.50
N LEU A 116 20.45 1.82 5.95
CA LEU A 116 19.49 2.10 7.02
C LEU A 116 19.57 1.10 8.16
N VAL A 117 19.38 -0.20 7.89
CA VAL A 117 19.18 -1.19 8.96
C VAL A 117 20.48 -1.52 9.71
N GLY A 118 21.59 -1.66 8.99
CA GLY A 118 22.90 -2.02 9.55
C GLY A 118 23.51 -0.92 10.45
N PRO A 119 23.47 0.36 10.05
CA PRO A 119 23.88 1.48 10.90
C PRO A 119 23.10 1.59 12.21
N GLU A 120 21.80 1.25 12.19
CA GLU A 120 20.92 1.23 13.37
C GLU A 120 21.16 0.03 14.31
N GLY A 121 22.17 -0.80 14.05
CA GLY A 121 22.59 -1.89 14.95
C GLY A 121 21.87 -3.24 14.75
N TYR A 122 20.99 -3.34 13.76
CA TYR A 122 20.31 -4.60 13.43
C TYR A 122 21.16 -5.47 12.50
N GLY A 123 21.10 -6.79 12.70
CA GLY A 123 21.89 -7.80 12.00
C GLY A 123 21.07 -8.85 11.25
N TYR A 124 19.77 -8.95 11.49
CA TYR A 124 18.92 -9.91 10.76
C TYR A 124 17.55 -9.31 10.47
N GLU A 125 16.95 -9.71 9.33
CA GLU A 125 15.63 -9.27 8.89
C GLU A 125 14.78 -10.46 8.45
N LEU A 126 13.57 -10.54 8.99
CA LEU A 126 12.48 -11.37 8.47
C LEU A 126 11.45 -10.46 7.81
N ARG A 127 11.26 -10.63 6.51
CA ARG A 127 10.30 -9.86 5.71
C ARG A 127 9.09 -10.71 5.36
N GLY A 128 7.90 -10.11 5.46
CA GLY A 128 6.61 -10.68 5.07
C GLY A 128 5.91 -9.80 4.02
N ALA A 129 5.43 -10.42 2.95
CA ALA A 129 4.61 -9.76 1.92
C ALA A 129 3.16 -10.24 2.03
N PHE A 130 2.21 -9.29 2.08
CA PHE A 130 0.80 -9.58 2.32
C PHE A 130 -0.01 -9.32 1.04
N SER A 131 -0.14 -10.35 0.20
CA SER A 131 -0.84 -10.26 -1.08
C SER A 131 -2.04 -11.19 -1.17
N THR A 132 -3.01 -10.81 -2.02
CA THR A 132 -4.02 -11.72 -2.57
C THR A 132 -3.76 -11.87 -4.06
N GLY A 133 -3.36 -13.07 -4.50
CA GLY A 133 -2.84 -13.23 -5.86
C GLY A 133 -1.56 -12.39 -6.03
N THR A 134 -1.53 -11.54 -7.06
CA THR A 134 -0.43 -10.61 -7.31
C THR A 134 -0.64 -9.23 -6.67
N GLN A 135 -1.84 -8.94 -6.14
CA GLN A 135 -2.14 -7.64 -5.54
C GLN A 135 -1.59 -7.56 -4.12
N LEU A 136 -0.70 -6.60 -3.89
CA LEU A 136 -0.03 -6.37 -2.62
C LEU A 136 -0.84 -5.38 -1.76
N TRP A 137 -1.17 -5.76 -0.53
CA TRP A 137 -1.96 -4.95 0.40
C TRP A 137 -1.13 -4.36 1.53
N GLY A 138 0.04 -4.96 1.79
CA GLY A 138 0.98 -4.48 2.79
C GLY A 138 2.24 -5.32 2.87
N GLY A 139 3.14 -4.86 3.73
CA GLY A 139 4.40 -5.54 4.01
C GLY A 139 4.78 -5.38 5.47
N LEU A 140 5.63 -6.28 5.96
CA LEU A 140 6.18 -6.23 7.30
C LEU A 140 7.66 -6.60 7.24
N ALA A 141 8.50 -5.79 7.86
CA ALA A 141 9.89 -6.12 8.13
C ALA A 141 10.07 -6.19 9.65
N LEU A 142 10.67 -7.28 10.12
CA LEU A 142 11.02 -7.52 11.52
C LEU A 142 12.53 -7.63 11.63
N TRP A 143 13.13 -6.94 12.59
CA TRP A 143 14.59 -6.91 12.75
C TRP A 143 15.06 -7.46 14.08
N ARG A 144 16.24 -8.06 14.05
CA ARG A 144 17.01 -8.43 15.24
C ARG A 144 18.33 -7.71 15.31
N GLU A 145 18.76 -7.40 16.52
CA GLU A 145 20.09 -6.84 16.80
C GLU A 145 21.22 -7.79 16.40
N LYS A 146 22.39 -7.24 16.02
CA LYS A 146 23.57 -8.02 15.57
C LYS A 146 24.05 -9.09 16.57
N GLY A 147 23.82 -8.89 17.87
CA GLY A 147 24.20 -9.85 18.92
C GLY A 147 23.23 -11.02 19.12
N ARG A 148 22.08 -11.02 18.44
CA ARG A 148 21.05 -12.07 18.54
C ARG A 148 21.20 -13.09 17.42
N PRO A 149 20.78 -14.35 17.61
CA PRO A 149 20.70 -15.29 16.51
C PRO A 149 19.65 -14.85 15.49
N ASP A 150 19.79 -15.30 14.25
CA ASP A 150 18.80 -15.12 13.20
C ASP A 150 17.44 -15.78 13.55
N PHE A 151 16.40 -15.48 12.77
CA PHE A 151 15.07 -16.04 12.91
C PHE A 151 15.07 -17.55 12.60
N ALA A 152 14.49 -18.33 13.51
CA ALA A 152 14.40 -19.77 13.34
C ALA A 152 13.37 -20.14 12.25
N ALA A 153 13.53 -21.31 11.61
CA ALA A 153 12.61 -21.81 10.59
C ALA A 153 11.14 -21.81 11.02
N ARG A 154 10.85 -22.11 12.30
CA ARG A 154 9.50 -22.06 12.87
C ARG A 154 8.88 -20.65 12.85
N GLN A 155 9.69 -19.61 12.99
CA GLN A 155 9.25 -18.20 12.99
C GLN A 155 8.95 -17.73 11.57
N VAL A 156 9.76 -18.16 10.60
CA VAL A 156 9.50 -17.96 9.17
C VAL A 156 8.21 -18.68 8.77
N ALA A 157 8.03 -19.93 9.20
CA ALA A 157 6.80 -20.70 8.96
C ALA A 157 5.57 -20.03 9.58
N PHE A 158 5.70 -19.48 10.80
CA PHE A 158 4.63 -18.70 11.43
C PHE A 158 4.25 -17.47 10.60
N MET A 159 5.24 -16.67 10.14
CA MET A 159 5.00 -15.52 9.26
C MET A 159 4.25 -15.93 7.98
N ARG A 160 4.69 -16.99 7.30
CA ARG A 160 4.00 -17.53 6.11
C ARG A 160 2.56 -17.91 6.40
N ARG A 161 2.32 -18.57 7.54
CA ARG A 161 0.97 -19.01 7.96
C ARG A 161 0.03 -17.83 8.25
N VAL A 162 0.51 -16.73 8.84
CA VAL A 162 -0.32 -15.55 9.12
C VAL A 162 -0.48 -14.60 7.93
N ALA A 163 0.48 -14.57 7.01
CA ALA A 163 0.49 -13.66 5.85
C ALA A 163 -0.84 -13.59 5.06
N PRO A 164 -1.49 -14.70 4.66
CA PRO A 164 -2.76 -14.62 3.92
C PRO A 164 -3.90 -14.03 4.75
N HIS A 165 -3.88 -14.21 6.08
CA HIS A 165 -4.89 -13.62 6.97
C HIS A 165 -4.68 -12.11 7.12
N ILE A 166 -3.43 -11.68 7.26
CA ILE A 166 -3.09 -10.25 7.32
C ILE A 166 -3.44 -9.57 6.00
N ALA A 167 -3.13 -10.20 4.86
CA ALA A 167 -3.53 -9.71 3.54
C ALA A 167 -5.05 -9.54 3.43
N ALA A 168 -5.83 -10.54 3.87
CA ALA A 168 -7.28 -10.47 3.86
C ALA A 168 -7.83 -9.37 4.80
N GLY A 169 -7.22 -9.18 5.98
CA GLY A 169 -7.61 -8.13 6.91
C GLY A 169 -7.33 -6.73 6.37
N LEU A 170 -6.13 -6.49 5.82
CA LEU A 170 -5.77 -5.21 5.19
C LEU A 170 -6.66 -4.92 3.98
N ARG A 171 -6.96 -5.94 3.18
CA ARG A 171 -7.90 -5.83 2.06
C ARG A 171 -9.32 -5.50 2.54
N ALA A 172 -9.82 -6.15 3.58
CA ALA A 172 -11.14 -5.84 4.12
C ALA A 172 -11.20 -4.42 4.70
N ALA A 173 -10.11 -3.94 5.31
CA ALA A 173 -10.01 -2.59 5.85
C ALA A 173 -10.13 -1.50 4.76
N THR A 174 -9.81 -1.80 3.50
CA THR A 174 -10.03 -0.84 2.39
C THR A 174 -11.50 -0.71 1.99
N LEU A 175 -12.33 -1.69 2.31
CA LEU A 175 -13.77 -1.69 2.04
C LEU A 175 -14.59 -1.06 3.17
N GLN A 176 -14.01 -0.82 4.35
CA GLN A 176 -14.76 -0.25 5.46
C GLN A 176 -15.23 1.15 5.08
N GLN A 177 -16.50 1.46 5.32
CA GLN A 177 -17.01 2.82 5.18
C GLN A 177 -17.15 3.37 6.59
N GLU A 178 -16.37 4.40 6.92
CA GLU A 178 -16.68 5.21 8.08
C GLU A 178 -17.79 6.18 7.67
N LEU A 179 -18.85 6.21 8.47
CA LEU A 179 -19.96 7.16 8.32
C LEU A 179 -19.34 8.57 8.34
N HIS A 180 -19.46 9.28 7.23
CA HIS A 180 -18.99 10.66 7.15
C HIS A 180 -19.89 11.54 8.01
N ASN A 181 -19.29 12.48 8.74
CA ASN A 181 -20.04 13.63 9.21
C ASN A 181 -20.18 14.58 8.02
N ASP A 182 -21.41 14.79 7.54
CA ASP A 182 -21.78 15.69 6.42
C ASP A 182 -21.29 17.15 6.59
N GLN A 183 -20.73 17.52 7.74
CA GLN A 183 -20.25 18.87 8.01
C GLN A 183 -18.86 19.20 7.43
N ASP A 184 -18.09 18.20 6.96
CA ASP A 184 -16.78 18.40 6.30
C ASP A 184 -16.85 18.50 4.76
N SER A 185 -18.07 18.55 4.19
CA SER A 185 -18.31 18.44 2.74
C SER A 185 -18.01 19.68 1.90
N GLU A 186 -17.51 20.77 2.50
CA GLU A 186 -17.48 22.07 1.79
C GLU A 186 -16.20 22.34 0.96
N ASP A 187 -15.16 21.49 0.97
CA ASP A 187 -13.94 21.80 0.21
C ASP A 187 -13.28 20.60 -0.50
N ASP A 188 -13.71 20.36 -1.74
CA ASP A 188 -13.09 19.43 -2.70
C ASP A 188 -11.84 20.02 -3.39
N ALA A 189 -11.32 21.16 -2.93
CA ALA A 189 -10.15 21.77 -3.55
C ALA A 189 -8.95 20.83 -3.64
N THR A 190 -8.36 20.78 -4.83
CA THR A 190 -7.13 20.05 -5.12
C THR A 190 -5.96 20.76 -4.48
N GLY A 191 -5.14 20.02 -3.72
CA GLY A 191 -3.85 20.49 -3.23
C GLY A 191 -2.82 20.43 -4.35
N VAL A 192 -2.08 21.51 -4.58
CA VAL A 192 -0.93 21.53 -5.48
C VAL A 192 0.30 21.93 -4.68
N LEU A 193 1.27 21.03 -4.60
CA LEU A 193 2.51 21.17 -3.86
C LEU A 193 3.67 21.10 -4.84
N VAL A 194 4.60 22.05 -4.79
CA VAL A 194 5.82 22.05 -5.59
C VAL A 194 7.02 22.02 -4.64
N LEU A 195 7.95 21.12 -4.92
CA LEU A 195 9.15 20.92 -4.13
C LEU A 195 10.41 21.02 -4.99
N ASP A 196 11.47 21.58 -4.42
CA ASP A 196 12.79 21.58 -5.05
C ASP A 196 13.46 20.20 -4.99
N GLN A 197 14.70 20.11 -5.49
CA GLN A 197 15.47 18.87 -5.51
C GLN A 197 15.84 18.31 -4.12
N TRP A 198 15.75 19.14 -3.08
CA TRP A 198 15.99 18.76 -1.69
C TRP A 198 14.70 18.44 -0.94
N GLY A 199 13.55 18.51 -1.61
CA GLY A 199 12.24 18.28 -1.02
C GLY A 199 11.72 19.46 -0.18
N THR A 200 12.29 20.65 -0.32
CA THR A 200 11.77 21.88 0.30
C THR A 200 10.56 22.37 -0.49
N VAL A 201 9.53 22.84 0.20
CA VAL A 201 8.33 23.38 -0.46
C VAL A 201 8.60 24.78 -0.98
N VAL A 202 8.54 24.96 -2.30
CA VAL A 202 8.79 26.24 -2.97
C VAL A 202 7.49 26.94 -3.37
N GLN A 203 6.43 26.18 -3.65
CA GLN A 203 5.10 26.71 -3.92
C GLN A 203 4.04 25.74 -3.40
N HIS A 204 2.95 26.27 -2.89
CA HIS A 204 1.77 25.48 -2.58
C HIS A 204 0.51 26.36 -2.66
N ASN A 205 -0.64 25.75 -2.94
CA ASN A 205 -1.92 26.44 -2.81
C ASN A 205 -2.51 26.27 -1.37
N PRO A 206 -3.58 26.99 -1.01
CA PRO A 206 -4.16 26.93 0.33
C PRO A 206 -4.70 25.54 0.73
N ALA A 207 -5.10 24.71 -0.24
CA ALA A 207 -5.67 23.39 0.02
C ALA A 207 -4.63 22.35 0.49
N VAL A 208 -3.34 22.55 0.22
CA VAL A 208 -2.28 21.57 0.53
C VAL A 208 -2.24 21.21 2.00
N GLU A 209 -2.30 22.19 2.92
CA GLU A 209 -2.17 21.89 4.35
C GLU A 209 -3.29 20.95 4.84
N ARG A 210 -4.53 21.19 4.38
CA ARG A 210 -5.68 20.33 4.66
C ARG A 210 -5.46 18.91 4.11
N ARG A 211 -5.01 18.81 2.85
CA ARG A 211 -4.76 17.53 2.19
C ARG A 211 -3.61 16.75 2.85
N LEU A 212 -2.54 17.43 3.30
CA LEU A 212 -1.45 16.77 4.01
C LEU A 212 -1.89 16.24 5.38
N ARG A 213 -2.78 16.96 6.09
CA ARG A 213 -3.36 16.48 7.37
C ARG A 213 -4.23 15.23 7.20
N GLU A 214 -4.87 15.05 6.05
CA GLU A 214 -5.58 13.81 5.72
C GLU A 214 -4.64 12.61 5.58
N LEU A 215 -3.40 12.83 5.14
CA LEU A 215 -2.43 11.75 4.86
C LEU A 215 -1.63 11.32 6.10
N GLY A 216 -1.59 12.13 7.16
CA GLY A 216 -0.79 11.82 8.34
C GLY A 216 -0.63 12.97 9.31
N ASN A 217 0.26 12.80 10.29
CA ASN A 217 0.65 13.88 11.18
C ASN A 217 1.48 14.89 10.38
N LEU A 218 1.09 16.17 10.42
CA LEU A 218 1.79 17.25 9.75
C LEU A 218 2.49 18.11 10.81
N GLY A 219 3.83 18.15 10.74
CA GLY A 219 4.66 18.98 11.62
C GLY A 219 4.60 20.47 11.28
N GLY A 220 5.12 21.32 12.17
CA GLY A 220 5.15 22.77 11.95
C GLY A 220 6.11 23.21 10.83
N ARG A 221 7.13 22.40 10.54
CA ARG A 221 8.20 22.66 9.55
C ARG A 221 8.02 21.92 8.22
N TRP A 222 6.77 21.64 7.85
CA TRP A 222 6.48 20.91 6.61
C TRP A 222 6.86 21.66 5.34
N ARG A 223 6.97 22.99 5.41
CA ARG A 223 7.40 23.83 4.30
C ARG A 223 8.90 23.68 4.04
N GLU A 224 9.69 23.41 5.08
CA GLU A 224 11.11 23.06 4.97
C GLU A 224 11.33 21.60 4.52
N GLY A 225 10.27 20.86 4.20
CA GLY A 225 10.36 19.46 3.81
C GLY A 225 10.53 18.50 5.00
N GLU A 226 10.28 18.97 6.23
CA GLU A 226 10.30 18.13 7.43
C GLU A 226 8.91 17.60 7.78
N SER A 227 8.81 16.37 8.29
CA SER A 227 7.51 15.81 8.73
C SER A 227 6.40 15.85 7.65
N LEU A 228 6.77 15.76 6.37
CA LEU A 228 5.82 15.48 5.30
C LEU A 228 5.37 14.00 5.39
N PRO A 229 4.07 13.71 5.16
CA PRO A 229 3.55 12.34 5.23
C PRO A 229 4.24 11.37 4.25
N ALA A 230 4.38 10.10 4.67
CA ALA A 230 4.98 9.02 3.88
C ALA A 230 4.52 8.95 2.40
N PRO A 231 3.21 9.08 2.06
CA PRO A 231 2.73 9.17 0.68
C PRO A 231 3.47 10.15 -0.23
N ILE A 232 3.89 11.31 0.30
CA ILE A 232 4.58 12.34 -0.47
C ILE A 232 5.96 11.82 -0.88
N TRP A 233 6.72 11.27 0.06
CA TRP A 233 8.04 10.71 -0.24
C TRP A 233 7.97 9.51 -1.18
N THR A 234 6.95 8.66 -1.03
CA THR A 234 6.75 7.52 -1.92
C THR A 234 6.46 7.95 -3.35
N VAL A 235 5.58 8.94 -3.59
CA VAL A 235 5.28 9.39 -4.95
C VAL A 235 6.46 10.12 -5.58
N LEU A 236 7.24 10.86 -4.78
CA LEU A 236 8.45 11.54 -5.23
C LEU A 236 9.56 10.54 -5.59
N GLY A 237 9.75 9.48 -4.79
CA GLY A 237 10.69 8.42 -5.15
C GLY A 237 10.26 7.67 -6.42
N ALA A 238 8.96 7.44 -6.60
CA ALA A 238 8.43 6.86 -7.84
C ALA A 238 8.69 7.77 -9.04
N LEU A 239 8.54 9.08 -8.87
CA LEU A 239 8.88 10.08 -9.90
C LEU A 239 10.37 10.04 -10.22
N LYS A 240 11.25 10.05 -9.20
CA LYS A 240 12.71 9.94 -9.41
C LYS A 240 13.08 8.69 -10.20
N ARG A 241 12.48 7.54 -9.88
CA ARG A 241 12.69 6.29 -10.63
C ARG A 241 12.19 6.40 -12.07
N ALA A 242 11.03 7.02 -12.31
CA ALA A 242 10.46 7.22 -13.64
C ALA A 242 11.32 8.08 -14.56
N LEU A 243 12.12 8.97 -13.98
CA LEU A 243 12.97 9.91 -14.72
C LEU A 243 14.37 9.37 -15.01
N LYS A 244 14.72 8.15 -14.54
CA LYS A 244 16.04 7.57 -14.81
C LYS A 244 16.11 7.18 -16.31
N PRO A 245 17.18 7.55 -17.05
CA PRO A 245 17.30 7.31 -18.49
C PRO A 245 17.21 5.83 -18.92
N GLU A 246 17.48 4.91 -18.00
CA GLU A 246 17.56 3.46 -18.27
C GLU A 246 16.18 2.75 -18.20
N THR A 247 15.11 3.43 -17.77
CA THR A 247 13.76 2.87 -17.77
C THR A 247 13.03 3.18 -19.08
N ASP A 248 13.57 2.67 -20.19
CA ASP A 248 13.18 3.03 -21.55
C ASP A 248 11.84 2.43 -22.04
N ARG A 249 10.98 1.85 -21.16
CA ARG A 249 9.73 1.22 -21.61
C ARG A 249 8.45 1.32 -20.78
N ASP A 250 8.42 1.70 -19.50
CA ASP A 250 7.21 1.44 -18.67
C ASP A 250 6.58 2.63 -17.92
N LEU A 251 7.06 3.87 -18.05
CA LEU A 251 6.54 5.01 -17.30
C LEU A 251 6.13 6.20 -18.17
N ASN A 252 5.40 5.95 -19.26
CA ASN A 252 4.73 6.98 -20.08
C ASN A 252 3.62 7.76 -19.31
N GLY A 253 3.51 7.61 -18.00
CA GLY A 253 2.54 8.32 -17.16
C GLY A 253 3.19 8.85 -15.89
N SER A 254 2.73 10.03 -15.45
CA SER A 254 3.06 10.58 -14.13
C SER A 254 2.68 9.57 -13.03
N PRO A 255 3.63 9.14 -12.18
CA PRO A 255 3.35 8.18 -11.11
C PRO A 255 2.26 8.71 -10.19
N TYR A 256 1.44 7.79 -9.70
CA TYR A 256 0.35 8.10 -8.79
C TYR A 256 0.32 7.10 -7.64
N LEU A 257 -0.30 7.48 -6.52
CA LEU A 257 -0.76 6.55 -5.51
C LEU A 257 -2.12 6.95 -4.96
N ARG A 258 -2.89 5.99 -4.48
CA ARG A 258 -4.17 6.23 -3.84
C ARG A 258 -4.10 5.89 -2.37
N VAL A 259 -4.52 6.84 -1.56
CA VAL A 259 -4.42 6.76 -0.10
C VAL A 259 -5.79 7.01 0.48
N ARG A 260 -6.10 6.28 1.54
CA ARG A 260 -7.27 6.59 2.34
C ARG A 260 -6.90 7.63 3.38
N GLY A 261 -7.53 8.80 3.30
CA GLY A 261 -7.36 9.88 4.26
C GLY A 261 -7.97 9.54 5.62
N ARG A 262 -7.64 10.34 6.64
CA ARG A 262 -8.18 10.22 8.00
C ARG A 262 -9.70 10.37 8.07
N SER A 263 -10.28 11.17 7.18
CA SER A 263 -11.73 11.29 7.01
C SER A 263 -12.39 10.03 6.44
N GLY A 264 -11.61 9.03 6.04
CA GLY A 264 -12.11 7.86 5.31
C GLY A 264 -12.30 8.11 3.81
N ARG A 265 -12.10 9.33 3.31
CA ARG A 265 -12.13 9.65 1.88
C ARG A 265 -10.91 9.11 1.15
N TRP A 266 -11.09 8.68 -0.10
CA TRP A 266 -9.98 8.31 -0.97
C TRP A 266 -9.37 9.56 -1.61
N LEU A 267 -8.05 9.67 -1.56
CA LEU A 267 -7.26 10.71 -2.21
C LEU A 267 -6.32 10.07 -3.23
N THR A 268 -6.13 10.74 -4.36
CA THR A 268 -5.10 10.42 -5.34
C THR A 268 -3.98 11.45 -5.25
N LEU A 269 -2.76 10.95 -5.11
CA LEU A 269 -1.54 11.72 -5.25
C LEU A 269 -0.94 11.42 -6.61
N GLN A 270 -0.58 12.45 -7.37
CA GLN A 270 0.11 12.30 -8.64
C GLN A 270 1.33 13.20 -8.66
N ALA A 271 2.47 12.68 -9.13
CA ALA A 271 3.70 13.46 -9.21
C ALA A 271 4.20 13.62 -10.63
N SER A 272 4.71 14.81 -10.97
CA SER A 272 5.31 15.13 -12.26
C SER A 272 6.47 16.11 -12.09
N ARG A 273 7.28 16.29 -13.13
CA ARG A 273 8.26 17.38 -13.18
C ARG A 273 7.66 18.61 -13.81
N THR A 274 8.01 19.78 -13.30
CA THR A 274 7.76 21.03 -14.00
C THR A 274 8.79 21.23 -15.13
N GLU A 275 8.39 21.97 -16.15
CA GLU A 275 9.32 22.50 -17.14
C GLU A 275 10.24 23.55 -16.48
N PRO A 276 11.55 23.51 -16.74
CA PRO A 276 12.44 24.55 -16.26
C PRO A 276 12.11 25.88 -16.94
N THR A 277 12.33 26.99 -16.22
CA THR A 277 12.25 28.35 -16.76
C THR A 277 13.60 29.03 -16.60
N HIS A 278 13.80 30.20 -17.22
CA HIS A 278 15.02 30.98 -17.03
C HIS A 278 15.30 31.35 -15.55
N MET A 279 14.26 31.40 -14.71
CA MET A 279 14.35 31.81 -13.31
C MET A 279 14.28 30.64 -12.31
N ARG A 280 13.85 29.45 -12.76
CA ARG A 280 13.65 28.29 -11.87
C ARG A 280 14.06 26.99 -12.56
N PRO A 281 14.81 26.12 -11.87
CA PRO A 281 15.06 24.78 -12.37
C PRO A 281 13.75 23.98 -12.45
N ALA A 282 13.80 22.82 -13.11
CA ALA A 282 12.71 21.86 -13.05
C ALA A 282 12.54 21.33 -11.62
N GLU A 283 11.33 21.48 -11.08
CA GLU A 283 10.91 21.13 -9.72
C GLU A 283 9.99 19.91 -9.75
N SER A 284 9.78 19.28 -8.60
CA SER A 284 8.82 18.18 -8.45
C SER A 284 7.46 18.74 -8.05
N MET A 285 6.42 18.46 -8.83
CA MET A 285 5.04 18.82 -8.50
C MET A 285 4.29 17.59 -8.01
N VAL A 286 3.53 17.74 -6.92
CA VAL A 286 2.61 16.75 -6.38
C VAL A 286 1.21 17.35 -6.32
N ILE A 287 0.26 16.69 -6.98
CA ILE A 287 -1.16 17.00 -6.94
C ILE A 287 -1.82 16.05 -5.95
N ILE A 288 -2.62 16.58 -5.01
CA ILE A 288 -3.37 15.80 -4.02
C ILE A 288 -4.85 16.14 -4.17
N ALA A 289 -5.62 15.24 -4.77
CA ALA A 289 -7.03 15.45 -5.09
C ALA A 289 -7.90 14.34 -4.49
N PRO A 290 -9.21 14.57 -4.26
CA PRO A 290 -10.15 13.48 -4.09
C PRO A 290 -10.03 12.46 -5.23
N ALA A 291 -9.99 11.17 -4.90
CA ALA A 291 -9.91 10.11 -5.90
C ALA A 291 -11.20 10.08 -6.73
N GLY A 292 -11.06 9.99 -8.04
CA GLY A 292 -12.21 9.98 -8.94
C GLY A 292 -13.02 8.68 -8.86
N PRO A 293 -14.27 8.68 -9.34
CA PRO A 293 -15.16 7.51 -9.37
C PRO A 293 -14.52 6.22 -9.88
N LYS A 294 -13.75 6.30 -10.97
CA LYS A 294 -13.09 5.14 -11.60
C LYS A 294 -11.98 4.57 -10.72
N GLU A 295 -11.24 5.44 -10.04
CA GLU A 295 -10.12 5.03 -9.18
C GLU A 295 -10.64 4.32 -7.94
N VAL A 296 -11.67 4.89 -7.32
CA VAL A 296 -12.40 4.31 -6.19
C VAL A 296 -12.99 2.96 -6.58
N LEU A 297 -13.67 2.86 -7.74
CA LEU A 297 -14.20 1.60 -8.25
C LEU A 297 -13.13 0.49 -8.33
N HIS A 298 -11.94 0.80 -8.86
CA HIS A 298 -10.85 -0.17 -8.97
C HIS A 298 -10.32 -0.63 -7.61
N ILE A 299 -10.20 0.29 -6.63
CA ILE A 299 -9.76 -0.05 -5.28
C ILE A 299 -10.79 -0.96 -4.62
N THR A 300 -12.07 -0.59 -4.69
CA THR A 300 -13.17 -1.36 -4.12
C THR A 300 -13.29 -2.74 -4.76
N ALA A 301 -13.19 -2.83 -6.09
CA ALA A 301 -13.16 -4.09 -6.82
C ALA A 301 -11.99 -4.99 -6.38
N SER A 302 -10.80 -4.40 -6.19
CA SER A 302 -9.65 -5.11 -5.63
C SER A 302 -9.90 -5.55 -4.17
N GLY A 303 -10.57 -4.72 -3.37
CA GLY A 303 -10.98 -5.03 -2.00
C GLY A 303 -11.90 -6.26 -1.90
N TYR A 304 -12.81 -6.41 -2.85
CA TYR A 304 -13.64 -7.62 -2.99
C TYR A 304 -12.87 -8.83 -3.57
N GLY A 305 -11.61 -8.67 -3.96
CA GLY A 305 -10.79 -9.74 -4.56
C GLY A 305 -11.19 -10.07 -6.00
N LEU A 306 -11.70 -9.08 -6.74
CA LEU A 306 -11.98 -9.24 -8.17
C LEU A 306 -10.67 -9.34 -8.95
N SER A 307 -10.56 -10.34 -9.81
CA SER A 307 -9.43 -10.52 -10.73
C SER A 307 -9.38 -9.38 -11.76
N PRO A 308 -8.25 -9.15 -12.44
CA PRO A 308 -8.16 -8.12 -13.48
C PRO A 308 -9.26 -8.24 -14.54
N ARG A 309 -9.57 -9.48 -14.96
CA ARG A 309 -10.63 -9.74 -15.94
C ARG A 309 -12.03 -9.46 -15.39
N GLU A 310 -12.28 -9.75 -14.12
CA GLU A 310 -13.54 -9.40 -13.47
C GLU A 310 -13.69 -7.88 -13.29
N GLN A 311 -12.58 -7.16 -13.05
CA GLN A 311 -12.57 -5.69 -12.98
C GLN A 311 -12.95 -5.06 -14.34
N GLU A 312 -12.43 -5.59 -15.46
CA GLU A 312 -12.83 -5.16 -16.81
C GLU A 312 -14.34 -5.36 -17.06
N VAL A 313 -14.90 -6.50 -16.63
CA VAL A 313 -16.34 -6.76 -16.71
C VAL A 313 -17.12 -5.75 -15.86
N VAL A 314 -16.67 -5.48 -14.63
CA VAL A 314 -17.29 -4.50 -13.73
C VAL A 314 -17.29 -3.08 -14.31
N ASP A 315 -16.18 -2.62 -14.90
CA ASP A 315 -16.10 -1.28 -15.52
C ASP A 315 -17.18 -1.12 -16.61
N LEU A 316 -17.36 -2.13 -17.46
CA LEU A 316 -18.41 -2.11 -18.48
C LEU A 316 -19.82 -2.23 -17.87
N VAL A 317 -19.98 -2.98 -16.78
CA VAL A 317 -21.25 -3.11 -16.08
C VAL A 317 -21.71 -1.78 -15.50
N VAL A 318 -20.81 -1.04 -14.83
CA VAL A 318 -21.07 0.29 -14.24
C VAL A 318 -21.41 1.31 -15.33
N ARG A 319 -20.82 1.20 -16.52
CA ARG A 319 -21.17 2.01 -17.70
C ARG A 319 -22.49 1.61 -18.37
N GLY A 320 -23.23 0.64 -17.82
CA GLY A 320 -24.52 0.21 -18.35
C GLY A 320 -24.47 -0.73 -19.56
N ALA A 321 -23.31 -1.33 -19.87
CA ALA A 321 -23.18 -2.21 -21.05
C ALA A 321 -23.94 -3.54 -20.90
N SER A 322 -24.80 -3.93 -21.84
CA SER A 322 -25.46 -5.24 -21.82
C SER A 322 -24.45 -6.41 -21.89
N THR A 323 -24.86 -7.63 -21.51
CA THR A 323 -24.02 -8.84 -21.63
C THR A 323 -23.44 -8.99 -23.03
N ARG A 324 -24.24 -8.72 -24.07
CA ARG A 324 -23.81 -8.71 -25.47
C ARG A 324 -22.75 -7.65 -25.79
N ARG A 325 -22.89 -6.43 -25.25
CA ARG A 325 -21.87 -5.39 -25.44
C ARG A 325 -20.57 -5.74 -24.72
N ILE A 326 -20.66 -6.32 -23.52
CA ILE A 326 -19.48 -6.77 -22.77
C ILE A 326 -18.77 -7.89 -23.52
N SER A 327 -19.52 -8.87 -24.04
CA SER A 327 -18.97 -9.99 -24.79
C SER A 327 -18.22 -9.53 -26.03
N GLN A 328 -18.79 -8.55 -26.76
CA GLN A 328 -18.15 -7.91 -27.91
C GLN A 328 -16.90 -7.11 -27.52
N ALA A 329 -16.99 -6.25 -26.49
CA ALA A 329 -15.89 -5.40 -26.08
C ALA A 329 -14.69 -6.19 -25.55
N LEU A 330 -14.95 -7.33 -24.89
CA LEU A 330 -13.94 -8.17 -24.28
C LEU A 330 -13.55 -9.39 -25.13
N TYR A 331 -14.13 -9.55 -26.32
CA TYR A 331 -13.89 -10.69 -27.23
C TYR A 331 -14.08 -12.07 -26.56
N ILE A 332 -15.19 -12.23 -25.81
CA ILE A 332 -15.57 -13.49 -25.15
C ILE A 332 -17.03 -13.84 -25.45
N SER A 333 -17.45 -15.07 -25.13
CA SER A 333 -18.85 -15.47 -25.30
C SER A 333 -19.76 -14.80 -24.25
N GLU A 334 -21.04 -14.60 -24.57
CA GLU A 334 -22.02 -14.11 -23.58
C GLU A 334 -22.14 -15.05 -22.36
N ASN A 335 -21.95 -16.36 -22.55
CA ASN A 335 -21.94 -17.32 -21.43
C ASN A 335 -20.75 -17.07 -20.51
N THR A 336 -19.56 -16.83 -21.07
CA THR A 336 -18.37 -16.46 -20.30
C THR A 336 -18.59 -15.16 -19.50
N VAL A 337 -19.30 -14.17 -20.07
CA VAL A 337 -19.68 -12.96 -19.32
C VAL A 337 -20.61 -13.31 -18.15
N LYS A 338 -21.61 -14.17 -18.35
CA LYS A 338 -22.51 -14.61 -17.27
C LYS A 338 -21.76 -15.33 -16.16
N ASP A 339 -20.77 -16.15 -16.51
CA ASP A 339 -19.93 -16.85 -15.53
C ASP A 339 -19.08 -15.86 -14.72
N HIS A 340 -18.46 -14.88 -15.37
CA HIS A 340 -17.78 -13.79 -14.68
C HIS A 340 -18.71 -13.04 -13.72
N LEU A 341 -19.93 -12.67 -14.18
CA LEU A 341 -20.90 -11.98 -13.34
C LEU A 341 -21.31 -12.81 -12.12
N LYS A 342 -21.51 -14.12 -12.28
CA LYS A 342 -21.82 -15.03 -11.17
C LYS A 342 -20.70 -15.05 -10.12
N ASN A 343 -19.44 -15.10 -10.56
CA ASN A 343 -18.29 -15.05 -9.66
C ASN A 343 -18.16 -13.69 -8.96
N ILE A 344 -18.37 -12.59 -9.69
CA ILE A 344 -18.36 -11.23 -9.15
C ILE A 344 -19.44 -11.09 -8.06
N PHE A 345 -20.67 -11.54 -8.33
CA PHE A 345 -21.77 -11.51 -7.36
C PHE A 345 -21.42 -12.27 -6.09
N GLY A 346 -20.82 -13.46 -6.21
CA GLY A 346 -20.36 -14.23 -5.05
C GLY A 346 -19.26 -13.54 -4.24
N LYS A 347 -18.32 -12.86 -4.89
CA LYS A 347 -17.22 -12.15 -4.21
C LYS A 347 -17.67 -10.86 -3.53
N VAL A 348 -18.56 -10.10 -4.17
CA VAL A 348 -19.08 -8.83 -3.64
C VAL A 348 -20.21 -9.08 -2.61
N GLY A 349 -20.85 -10.25 -2.65
CA GLY A 349 -21.95 -10.59 -1.75
C GLY A 349 -23.31 -10.02 -2.19
N VAL A 350 -23.49 -9.80 -3.50
CA VAL A 350 -24.72 -9.23 -4.08
C VAL A 350 -25.47 -10.27 -4.91
N ARG A 351 -26.77 -10.05 -5.14
CA ARG A 351 -27.63 -11.03 -5.82
C ARG A 351 -27.84 -10.74 -7.31
N ASP A 352 -27.69 -9.49 -7.70
CA ASP A 352 -27.97 -9.06 -9.07
C ASP A 352 -27.09 -7.89 -9.50
N ARG A 353 -27.19 -7.60 -10.79
CA ARG A 353 -26.44 -6.56 -11.46
C ARG A 353 -26.74 -5.15 -10.91
N ARG A 354 -27.98 -4.88 -10.51
CA ARG A 354 -28.39 -3.55 -10.02
C ARG A 354 -27.76 -3.30 -8.64
N THR A 355 -27.82 -4.30 -7.77
CA THR A 355 -27.22 -4.28 -6.44
C THR A 355 -25.70 -4.21 -6.53
N LEU A 356 -25.08 -4.88 -7.51
CA LEU A 356 -23.64 -4.73 -7.80
C LEU A 356 -23.27 -3.27 -8.11
N VAL A 357 -24.00 -2.62 -9.00
CA VAL A 357 -23.75 -1.21 -9.36
C VAL A 357 -23.95 -0.30 -8.14
N LYS A 358 -25.00 -0.53 -7.35
CA LYS A 358 -25.23 0.23 -6.11
C LYS A 358 -24.04 0.10 -5.14
N GLN A 359 -23.65 -1.13 -4.82
CA GLN A 359 -22.58 -1.45 -3.86
C GLN A 359 -21.21 -0.92 -4.29
N LEU A 360 -20.91 -0.94 -5.60
CA LEU A 360 -19.59 -0.53 -6.10
C LEU A 360 -19.52 0.96 -6.43
N TYR A 361 -20.63 1.58 -6.82
CA TYR A 361 -20.63 2.94 -7.38
C TYR A 361 -21.37 3.95 -6.51
N LEU A 362 -22.60 3.66 -6.08
CA LEU A 362 -23.41 4.64 -5.34
C LEU A 362 -22.89 4.80 -3.92
N ASP A 363 -22.79 3.70 -3.19
CA ASP A 363 -22.39 3.75 -1.79
C ASP A 363 -20.93 4.23 -1.65
N THR A 364 -20.07 4.03 -2.66
CA THR A 364 -18.64 4.42 -2.60
C THR A 364 -18.33 5.85 -3.06
N ILE A 365 -19.16 6.46 -3.94
CA ILE A 365 -18.88 7.78 -4.54
C ILE A 365 -19.82 8.86 -4.00
N LEU A 366 -21.03 8.47 -3.60
CA LEU A 366 -22.04 9.31 -2.97
C LEU A 366 -22.50 8.62 -1.67
N PRO A 367 -21.62 8.50 -0.67
CA PRO A 367 -21.92 7.80 0.58
C PRO A 367 -23.08 8.42 1.36
#